data_AF-A0A2N2MQY5-F1
#
_entry.id   AF-A0A2N2MQY5-F1
#
_cell.length_a   1.000
_cell.length_b   1.000
_cell.length_c   1.000
_cell.angle_alpha   90.00
_cell.angle_beta   90.00
_cell.angle_gamma   90.00
#
_symmetry.space_group_name_H-M   'P 1'
#
loop_
_entity.id
_entity.type
_entity.pdbx_description
1 polymer ?
#
loop_
_entity_poly.entity_id
_entity_poly.type
_entity_poly.pdbx_seq_one_letter_code
_entity_poly.pdbx_strand_id
1 'polypeptide(L)'
;DIIKRNAEISKQITDKKERIESLSTAHNSKITRYNSEIEDSEKLIVKNKSLAESKAGIEKNIEIIKKNSDKLNENSKIKIDLQSKLSELQNNYSTGLKLFEPKQKNLTALRQDKIKAEAELKSVQHAIDSYTGSVKLIDNVPCDSETGTNCQFLKKAYEEKQALPELIKKLQDVNNQVSVITNSISELDAELCSEMEEFELTYQNEVSKINSKILTVNIELEGLSIDKSPTVEKLQKALAEANNAENQIALYQQKIESTSKSVSEAVETFEFELARLKLEVDQLNEKLVDENFEHLDLELTNCKDELKILLESKSVKTIEMDQYGKIIATIEVEQKQFQDNEKKVAELTSQKQHVEKEITDWTFLCKAFDKTGIPVLKLENSGVEITMIANDLLSLFENKFRIVFETTSLTKDKKKLKETFDINIVEEDGVCEISNKSGGQQVWLETAIQLAISQVSRQQGKNIETGFLDEKDGALDLNNAYAYIEMIRKAHQMSGVHNTFVITHRSELLDFIPQQVKLVDGYLELVN
;
A
#
# COMPACT_ATOMS: atom_id res chain seq x y z
N ASP A 1 -67.07 -90.24 26.08
CA ASP A 1 -65.61 -90.23 26.30
C ASP A 1 -64.80 -89.59 25.17
N ILE A 2 -65.06 -89.88 23.89
CA ILE A 2 -64.33 -89.27 22.75
C ILE A 2 -64.50 -87.74 22.69
N ILE A 3 -65.71 -87.20 22.92
CA ILE A 3 -65.97 -85.75 22.91
C ILE A 3 -65.23 -85.03 24.05
N LYS A 4 -65.17 -85.62 25.25
CA LYS A 4 -64.40 -85.06 26.38
C LYS A 4 -62.90 -85.11 26.10
N ARG A 5 -62.41 -86.21 25.52
CA ARG A 5 -61.01 -86.38 25.12
C ARG A 5 -60.59 -85.40 24.01
N ASN A 6 -61.43 -85.18 23.01
CA ASN A 6 -61.14 -84.21 21.94
C ASN A 6 -61.20 -82.77 22.45
N ALA A 7 -62.14 -82.42 23.34
CA ALA A 7 -62.20 -81.11 23.97
C ALA A 7 -60.96 -80.80 24.83
N GLU A 8 -60.42 -81.81 25.52
CA GLU A 8 -59.21 -81.69 26.33
C GLU A 8 -57.95 -81.55 25.47
N ILE A 9 -57.86 -82.29 24.35
CA ILE A 9 -56.79 -82.12 23.35
C ILE A 9 -56.86 -80.73 22.70
N SER A 10 -58.06 -80.25 22.33
CA SER A 10 -58.24 -78.90 21.79
C SER A 10 -57.83 -77.80 22.78
N LYS A 11 -58.13 -77.95 24.07
CA LYS A 11 -57.69 -77.00 25.10
C LYS A 11 -56.17 -76.96 25.23
N GLN A 12 -55.50 -78.12 25.23
CA GLN A 12 -54.03 -78.20 25.26
C GLN A 12 -53.38 -77.56 24.02
N ILE A 13 -54.01 -77.68 22.84
CA ILE A 13 -53.57 -76.99 21.62
C ILE A 13 -53.68 -75.47 21.80
N THR A 14 -54.78 -74.96 22.37
CA THR A 14 -54.99 -73.53 22.61
C THR A 14 -53.96 -72.97 23.59
N ASP A 15 -53.74 -73.62 24.74
CA ASP A 15 -52.77 -73.18 25.76
C ASP A 15 -51.33 -73.13 25.18
N LYS A 16 -50.97 -74.10 24.33
CA LYS A 16 -49.66 -74.11 23.64
C LYS A 16 -49.55 -73.01 22.58
N LYS A 17 -50.62 -72.69 21.86
CA LYS A 17 -50.66 -71.57 20.90
C LYS A 17 -50.50 -70.23 21.60
N GLU A 18 -51.17 -70.00 22.72
CA GLU A 18 -50.99 -68.79 23.55
C GLU A 18 -49.55 -68.71 24.09
N ARG A 19 -48.96 -69.84 24.50
CA ARG A 19 -47.56 -69.87 24.92
C ARG A 19 -46.60 -69.51 23.78
N ILE A 20 -46.82 -70.01 22.57
CA ILE A 20 -46.07 -69.64 21.36
C ILE A 20 -46.16 -68.14 21.10
N GLU A 21 -47.35 -67.54 21.23
CA GLU A 21 -47.56 -66.10 21.01
C GLU A 21 -46.82 -65.25 22.05
N SER A 22 -46.86 -65.64 23.34
CA SER A 22 -46.12 -64.97 24.42
C SER A 22 -44.59 -65.06 24.26
N LEU A 23 -44.10 -66.21 23.80
CA LEU A 23 -42.68 -66.42 23.50
C LEU A 23 -42.24 -65.58 22.30
N SER A 24 -43.08 -65.51 21.26
CA SER A 24 -42.81 -64.73 20.05
C SER A 24 -42.73 -63.24 20.33
N THR A 25 -43.64 -62.71 21.16
CA THR A 25 -43.61 -61.30 21.58
C THR A 25 -42.38 -60.97 22.42
N ALA A 26 -42.02 -61.83 23.39
CA ALA A 26 -40.81 -61.65 24.19
C ALA A 26 -39.52 -61.71 23.33
N HIS A 27 -39.43 -62.68 22.42
CA HIS A 27 -38.31 -62.81 21.49
C HIS A 27 -38.19 -61.58 20.58
N ASN A 28 -39.29 -61.16 19.95
CA ASN A 28 -39.32 -59.98 19.09
C ASN A 28 -38.83 -58.73 19.83
N SER A 29 -39.29 -58.49 21.07
CA SER A 29 -38.84 -57.34 21.86
C SER A 29 -37.33 -57.36 22.16
N LYS A 30 -36.76 -58.54 22.40
CA LYS A 30 -35.33 -58.75 22.68
C LYS A 30 -34.49 -58.51 21.42
N ILE A 31 -34.94 -59.02 20.26
CA ILE A 31 -34.30 -58.81 18.96
C ILE A 31 -34.34 -57.33 18.55
N THR A 32 -35.48 -56.66 18.73
CA THR A 32 -35.59 -55.22 18.44
C THR A 32 -34.58 -54.41 19.25
N ARG A 33 -34.38 -54.73 20.53
CA ARG A 33 -33.39 -54.05 21.36
C ARG A 33 -31.95 -54.27 20.86
N TYR A 34 -31.57 -55.52 20.57
CA TYR A 34 -30.22 -55.80 20.08
C TYR A 34 -29.95 -55.16 18.72
N ASN A 35 -30.93 -55.19 17.81
CA ASN A 35 -30.81 -54.53 16.51
C ASN A 35 -30.65 -53.02 16.66
N SER A 36 -31.35 -52.39 17.61
CA SER A 36 -31.16 -50.97 17.92
C SER A 36 -29.75 -50.68 18.46
N GLU A 37 -29.20 -51.52 19.34
CA GLU A 37 -27.84 -51.35 19.88
C GLU A 37 -26.76 -51.53 18.80
N ILE A 38 -27.00 -52.41 17.82
CA ILE A 38 -26.14 -52.58 16.64
C ILE A 38 -26.23 -51.34 15.75
N GLU A 39 -27.44 -50.87 15.41
CA GLU A 39 -27.65 -49.71 14.54
C GLU A 39 -27.00 -48.43 15.11
N ASP A 40 -27.10 -48.22 16.43
CA ASP A 40 -26.44 -47.10 17.11
C ASP A 40 -24.90 -47.20 17.04
N SER A 41 -24.36 -48.42 17.19
CA SER A 41 -22.93 -48.68 17.09
C SER A 41 -22.42 -48.48 15.64
N GLU A 42 -23.21 -48.87 14.64
CA GLU A 42 -22.92 -48.64 13.22
C GLU A 42 -22.90 -47.15 12.88
N LYS A 43 -23.86 -46.36 13.37
CA LYS A 43 -23.88 -44.90 13.21
C LYS A 43 -22.61 -44.26 13.81
N LEU A 44 -22.16 -44.73 14.97
CA LEU A 44 -20.93 -44.25 15.61
C LEU A 44 -19.67 -44.65 14.82
N ILE A 45 -19.65 -45.83 14.21
CA ILE A 45 -18.55 -46.25 13.30
C ILE A 45 -18.48 -45.34 12.08
N VAL A 46 -19.61 -45.04 11.43
CA VAL A 46 -19.67 -44.16 10.26
C VAL A 46 -19.13 -42.77 10.60
N LYS A 47 -19.52 -42.20 11.75
CA LYS A 47 -19.00 -40.92 12.24
C LYS A 47 -17.50 -40.95 12.52
N ASN A 48 -16.99 -42.02 13.12
CA ASN A 48 -15.55 -42.12 13.42
C ASN A 48 -14.71 -42.39 12.15
N LYS A 49 -15.26 -43.10 11.16
CA LYS A 49 -14.59 -43.29 9.85
C LYS A 49 -14.36 -41.96 9.14
N SER A 50 -15.37 -41.09 9.08
CA SER A 50 -15.21 -39.77 8.45
C SER A 50 -14.18 -38.89 9.16
N LEU A 51 -14.09 -38.99 10.50
CA LEU A 51 -13.03 -38.33 11.27
C LEU A 51 -11.64 -38.90 10.96
N ALA A 52 -11.49 -40.22 10.89
CA ALA A 52 -10.23 -40.88 10.55
C ALA A 52 -9.76 -40.54 9.12
N GLU A 53 -10.68 -40.51 8.15
CA GLU A 53 -10.39 -40.09 6.76
C GLU A 53 -9.88 -38.66 6.67
N SER A 54 -10.34 -37.77 7.57
CA SER A 54 -9.91 -36.36 7.60
C SER A 54 -8.49 -36.15 8.17
N LYS A 55 -7.90 -37.15 8.85
CA LYS A 55 -6.61 -37.06 9.55
C LYS A 55 -5.47 -36.57 8.66
N ALA A 56 -5.29 -37.19 7.49
CA ALA A 56 -4.21 -36.83 6.57
C ALA A 56 -4.30 -35.37 6.08
N GLY A 57 -5.53 -34.86 5.90
CA GLY A 57 -5.77 -33.47 5.54
C GLY A 57 -5.42 -32.50 6.68
N ILE A 58 -5.77 -32.85 7.92
CA ILE A 58 -5.44 -32.06 9.11
C ILE A 58 -3.92 -32.01 9.35
N GLU A 59 -3.22 -33.14 9.23
CA GLU A 59 -1.77 -33.22 9.37
C GLU A 59 -1.05 -32.34 8.35
N LYS A 60 -1.47 -32.42 7.08
CA LYS A 60 -0.93 -31.58 5.99
C LYS A 60 -1.14 -30.09 6.26
N ASN A 61 -2.31 -29.70 6.77
CA ASN A 61 -2.61 -28.31 7.09
C ASN A 61 -1.75 -27.80 8.25
N ILE A 62 -1.52 -28.60 9.29
CA ILE A 62 -0.63 -28.25 10.41
C ILE A 62 0.81 -28.07 9.92
N GLU A 63 1.29 -28.94 9.04
CA GLU A 63 2.64 -28.85 8.47
C GLU A 63 2.82 -27.57 7.63
N ILE A 64 1.84 -27.23 6.79
CA ILE A 64 1.84 -25.98 6.02
C ILE A 64 1.88 -24.76 6.94
N ILE A 65 1.06 -24.74 8.01
CA ILE A 65 1.03 -23.62 8.96
C ILE A 65 2.38 -23.48 9.68
N LYS A 66 3.00 -24.58 10.11
CA LYS A 66 4.34 -24.56 10.73
C LYS A 66 5.38 -23.99 9.78
N LYS A 67 5.44 -24.48 8.54
CA LYS A 67 6.38 -24.02 7.53
C LYS A 67 6.22 -22.53 7.21
N ASN A 68 4.97 -22.06 7.08
CA ASN A 68 4.68 -20.64 6.90
C ASN A 68 5.06 -19.83 8.14
N SER A 69 4.94 -20.43 9.33
CA SER A 69 5.34 -19.76 10.56
C SER A 69 6.84 -19.54 10.69
N ASP A 70 7.63 -20.56 10.35
CA ASP A 70 9.09 -20.48 10.37
C ASP A 70 9.57 -19.44 9.34
N LYS A 71 9.01 -19.45 8.13
CA LYS A 71 9.29 -18.42 7.11
C LYS A 71 8.94 -17.01 7.57
N LEU A 72 7.81 -16.83 8.26
CA LEU A 72 7.44 -15.51 8.81
C LEU A 72 8.50 -15.02 9.82
N ASN A 73 8.97 -15.91 10.69
CA ASN A 73 9.99 -15.59 11.69
C ASN A 73 11.35 -15.30 11.06
N GLU A 74 11.71 -16.01 10.00
CA GLU A 74 12.95 -15.76 9.25
C GLU A 74 12.90 -14.42 8.50
N ASN A 75 11.83 -14.18 7.74
CA ASN A 75 11.68 -12.95 6.97
C ASN A 75 11.54 -11.70 7.85
N SER A 76 10.91 -11.82 9.02
CA SER A 76 10.87 -10.72 10.00
C SER A 76 12.26 -10.38 10.56
N LYS A 77 13.12 -11.38 10.82
CA LYS A 77 14.52 -11.13 11.20
C LYS A 77 15.32 -10.46 10.09
N ILE A 78 15.18 -10.94 8.85
CA ILE A 78 15.85 -10.35 7.69
C ILE A 78 15.44 -8.88 7.51
N LYS A 79 14.14 -8.58 7.67
CA LYS A 79 13.63 -7.20 7.60
C LYS A 79 14.30 -6.28 8.63
N ILE A 80 14.39 -6.74 9.88
CA ILE A 80 15.01 -5.97 10.98
C ILE A 80 16.49 -5.71 10.68
N ASP A 81 17.23 -6.72 10.22
CA ASP A 81 18.66 -6.59 9.85
C ASP A 81 18.86 -5.59 8.69
N LEU A 82 18.02 -5.65 7.65
CA LEU A 82 18.06 -4.71 6.54
C LEU A 82 17.74 -3.27 6.98
N GLN A 83 16.79 -3.09 7.90
CA GLN A 83 16.46 -1.78 8.47
C GLN A 83 17.61 -1.21 9.32
N SER A 84 18.32 -2.08 10.07
CA SER A 84 19.52 -1.68 10.81
C SER A 84 20.63 -1.21 9.86
N LYS A 85 20.90 -1.98 8.79
CA LYS A 85 21.89 -1.62 7.76
C LYS A 85 21.57 -0.31 7.06
N LEU A 86 20.30 -0.07 6.75
CA LEU A 86 19.88 1.20 6.16
C LEU A 86 20.15 2.39 7.10
N SER A 87 19.89 2.21 8.40
CA SER A 87 20.13 3.25 9.41
C SER A 87 21.63 3.53 9.58
N GLU A 88 22.47 2.50 9.59
CA GLU A 88 23.93 2.64 9.60
C GLU A 88 24.43 3.38 8.37
N LEU A 89 23.91 3.05 7.18
CA LEU A 89 24.26 3.72 5.93
C LEU A 89 23.90 5.21 5.94
N GLN A 90 22.73 5.57 6.46
CA GLN A 90 22.29 6.96 6.62
C GLN A 90 23.21 7.74 7.57
N ASN A 91 23.62 7.12 8.67
CA ASN A 91 24.57 7.72 9.61
C ASN A 91 25.95 7.93 8.96
N ASN A 92 26.44 6.93 8.21
CA ASN A 92 27.70 7.03 7.48
C ASN A 92 27.65 8.14 6.41
N TYR A 93 26.54 8.26 5.68
CA TYR A 93 26.34 9.35 4.71
C TYR A 93 26.39 10.73 5.37
N SER A 94 25.66 10.92 6.47
CA SER A 94 25.68 12.19 7.22
C SER A 94 27.06 12.55 7.77
N THR A 95 27.86 11.55 8.14
CA THR A 95 29.22 11.73 8.63
C THR A 95 30.19 12.02 7.48
N GLY A 96 30.02 11.34 6.34
CA GLY A 96 30.81 11.56 5.13
C GLY A 96 30.60 12.95 4.54
N LEU A 97 29.39 13.51 4.59
CA LEU A 97 29.12 14.90 4.17
C LEU A 97 29.99 15.93 4.91
N LYS A 98 30.33 15.67 6.17
CA LYS A 98 31.20 16.56 6.97
C LYS A 98 32.63 16.62 6.46
N LEU A 99 33.09 15.61 5.71
CA LEU A 99 34.44 15.60 5.12
C LEU A 99 34.59 16.68 4.03
N PHE A 100 33.48 17.15 3.44
CA PHE A 100 33.47 18.18 2.41
C PHE A 100 33.39 19.61 2.96
N GLU A 101 33.00 19.79 4.24
CA GLU A 101 32.90 21.12 4.87
C GLU A 101 34.18 21.96 4.77
N PRO A 102 35.41 21.41 4.97
CA PRO A 102 36.63 22.19 4.86
C PRO A 102 36.85 22.75 3.44
N LYS A 103 36.60 21.93 2.41
CA LYS A 103 36.71 22.35 1.00
C LYS A 103 35.67 23.42 0.66
N GLN A 104 34.42 23.26 1.13
CA GLN A 104 33.36 24.26 0.96
C GLN A 104 33.70 25.60 1.64
N LYS A 105 34.27 25.56 2.86
CA LYS A 105 34.74 26.76 3.56
C LYS A 105 35.87 27.46 2.80
N ASN A 106 36.83 26.69 2.28
CA ASN A 106 37.92 27.22 1.48
C ASN A 106 37.41 27.88 0.18
N LEU A 107 36.50 27.21 -0.53
CA LEU A 107 35.87 27.76 -1.73
C LEU A 107 35.12 29.06 -1.46
N THR A 108 34.42 29.13 -0.33
CA THR A 108 33.70 30.35 0.10
C THR A 108 34.67 31.49 0.40
N ALA A 109 35.79 31.21 1.06
CA ALA A 109 36.85 32.18 1.32
C ALA A 109 37.46 32.72 0.01
N LEU A 110 37.80 31.84 -0.93
CA LEU A 110 38.31 32.24 -2.25
C LEU A 110 37.31 33.09 -3.04
N ARG A 111 36.00 32.76 -2.98
CA ARG A 111 34.95 33.58 -3.60
C ARG A 111 34.87 34.98 -2.97
N GLN A 112 35.03 35.10 -1.66
CA GLN A 112 35.10 36.41 -0.99
C GLN A 112 36.35 37.20 -1.39
N ASP A 113 37.50 36.55 -1.49
CA ASP A 113 38.74 37.20 -1.93
C ASP A 113 38.66 37.67 -3.39
N LYS A 114 37.99 36.90 -4.25
CA LYS A 114 37.67 37.32 -5.62
C LYS A 114 36.82 38.59 -5.64
N ILE A 115 35.75 38.64 -4.86
CA ILE A 115 34.87 39.83 -4.79
C ILE A 115 35.67 41.07 -4.36
N LYS A 116 36.54 40.93 -3.34
CA LYS A 116 37.41 42.02 -2.89
C LYS A 116 38.37 42.48 -3.98
N ALA A 117 39.02 41.54 -4.67
CA ALA A 117 39.94 41.85 -5.76
C ALA A 117 39.24 42.49 -6.97
N GLU A 118 38.02 42.05 -7.31
CA GLU A 118 37.20 42.66 -8.37
C GLU A 118 36.72 44.07 -8.00
N ALA A 119 36.40 44.31 -6.73
CA ALA A 119 36.06 45.64 -6.23
C ALA A 119 37.28 46.59 -6.28
N GLU A 120 38.47 46.10 -5.89
CA GLU A 120 39.71 46.86 -6.03
C GLU A 120 40.00 47.15 -7.52
N LEU A 121 39.85 46.17 -8.40
CA LEU A 121 40.02 46.33 -9.84
C LEU A 121 39.13 47.44 -10.41
N LYS A 122 37.84 47.44 -10.05
CA LYS A 122 36.88 48.49 -10.45
C LYS A 122 37.30 49.86 -9.92
N SER A 123 37.75 49.94 -8.66
CA SER A 123 38.20 51.20 -8.06
C SER A 123 39.44 51.77 -8.76
N VAL A 124 40.42 50.92 -9.09
CA VAL A 124 41.63 51.32 -9.81
C VAL A 124 41.29 51.73 -11.24
N GLN A 125 40.37 51.00 -11.90
CA GLN A 125 39.87 51.36 -13.23
C GLN A 125 39.18 52.74 -13.22
N HIS A 126 38.31 53.01 -12.25
CA HIS A 126 37.66 54.32 -12.11
C HIS A 126 38.66 55.45 -11.85
N ALA A 127 39.69 55.21 -11.03
CA ALA A 127 40.76 56.18 -10.80
C ALA A 127 41.54 56.48 -12.09
N ILE A 128 41.86 55.45 -12.88
CA ILE A 128 42.51 55.59 -14.18
C ILE A 128 41.62 56.37 -15.15
N ASP A 129 40.33 56.06 -15.24
CA ASP A 129 39.38 56.74 -16.13
C ASP A 129 39.26 58.23 -15.76
N SER A 130 39.17 58.54 -14.46
CA SER A 130 39.15 59.91 -13.94
C SER A 130 40.44 60.66 -14.28
N TYR A 131 41.61 60.06 -14.00
CA TYR A 131 42.90 60.70 -14.24
C TYR A 131 43.14 60.89 -15.75
N THR A 132 42.72 59.92 -16.56
CA THR A 132 42.77 60.03 -18.03
C THR A 132 41.87 61.16 -18.54
N GLY A 133 40.70 61.36 -17.93
CA GLY A 133 39.82 62.50 -18.21
C GLY A 133 40.46 63.85 -17.89
N SER A 134 41.09 63.97 -16.72
CA SER A 134 41.83 65.18 -16.32
C SER A 134 43.04 65.46 -17.20
N VAL A 135 43.79 64.42 -17.58
CA VAL A 135 44.99 64.56 -18.42
C VAL A 135 44.62 65.01 -19.84
N LYS A 136 43.46 64.61 -20.38
CA LYS A 136 42.94 65.11 -21.67
C LYS A 136 42.67 66.61 -21.68
N LEU A 137 42.45 67.26 -20.52
CA LEU A 137 42.31 68.72 -20.45
C LEU A 137 43.62 69.43 -20.74
N ILE A 138 44.78 68.79 -20.48
CA ILE A 138 46.10 69.36 -20.77
C ILE A 138 46.27 69.54 -22.29
N ASP A 139 45.80 68.59 -23.09
CA ASP A 139 45.95 68.63 -24.55
C ASP A 139 45.04 69.67 -25.22
N ASN A 140 44.02 70.15 -24.52
CA ASN A 140 43.03 71.10 -25.03
C ASN A 140 43.32 72.58 -24.67
N VAL A 141 44.40 72.87 -23.94
CA VAL A 141 44.74 74.22 -23.46
C VAL A 141 46.14 74.62 -23.98
N PRO A 142 46.32 75.83 -24.54
CA PRO A 142 47.58 76.26 -25.18
C PRO A 142 48.61 76.78 -24.16
N CYS A 143 48.81 76.06 -23.07
CA CYS A 143 49.80 76.38 -22.03
C CYS A 143 51.00 75.42 -22.09
N ASP A 144 52.21 75.94 -21.86
CA ASP A 144 53.44 75.15 -21.82
C ASP A 144 53.61 74.44 -20.46
N SER A 145 54.45 73.41 -20.41
CA SER A 145 54.62 72.55 -19.23
C SER A 145 55.09 73.31 -17.98
N GLU A 146 55.81 74.42 -18.15
CA GLU A 146 56.30 75.23 -17.02
C GLU A 146 55.22 76.15 -16.43
N THR A 147 54.35 76.75 -17.25
CA THR A 147 53.24 77.59 -16.73
C THR A 147 52.04 76.76 -16.27
N GLY A 148 51.78 75.61 -16.91
CA GLY A 148 50.67 74.71 -16.56
C GLY A 148 50.80 74.05 -15.18
N THR A 149 52.01 73.73 -14.75
CA THR A 149 52.27 73.08 -13.44
C THR A 149 52.02 74.02 -12.26
N ASN A 150 52.16 75.34 -12.46
CA ASN A 150 51.91 76.38 -11.47
C ASN A 150 50.52 77.03 -11.59
N CYS A 151 49.70 76.60 -12.56
CA CYS A 151 48.35 77.11 -12.77
C CYS A 151 47.35 76.44 -11.82
N GLN A 152 46.55 77.23 -11.09
CA GLN A 152 45.54 76.74 -10.14
C GLN A 152 44.53 75.77 -10.79
N PHE A 153 44.31 75.87 -12.10
CA PHE A 153 43.35 75.05 -12.83
C PHE A 153 43.94 73.79 -13.49
N LEU A 154 45.27 73.70 -13.61
CA LEU A 154 45.95 72.60 -14.34
C LEU A 154 46.96 71.81 -13.51
N LYS A 155 47.36 72.32 -12.33
CA LYS A 155 48.27 71.63 -11.40
C LYS A 155 47.83 70.19 -11.11
N LYS A 156 46.54 69.99 -10.82
CA LYS A 156 45.94 68.67 -10.55
C LYS A 156 46.09 67.70 -11.73
N ALA A 157 45.90 68.18 -12.96
CA ALA A 157 46.01 67.33 -14.16
C ALA A 157 47.46 66.87 -14.42
N TYR A 158 48.47 67.71 -14.15
CA TYR A 158 49.88 67.33 -14.29
C TYR A 158 50.35 66.38 -13.18
N GLU A 159 49.85 66.54 -11.93
CA GLU A 159 50.09 65.58 -10.83
C GLU A 159 49.47 64.21 -11.15
N GLU A 160 48.25 64.18 -11.66
CA GLU A 160 47.57 62.95 -12.10
C GLU A 160 48.26 62.27 -13.30
N LYS A 161 48.87 63.05 -14.22
CA LYS A 161 49.68 62.54 -15.34
C LYS A 161 50.93 61.77 -14.87
N GLN A 162 51.57 62.24 -13.80
CA GLN A 162 52.74 61.57 -13.22
C GLN A 162 52.37 60.28 -12.46
N ALA A 163 51.19 60.24 -11.84
CA ALA A 163 50.69 59.09 -11.09
C ALA A 163 50.06 57.98 -11.98
N LEU A 164 49.67 58.30 -13.21
CA LEU A 164 48.96 57.38 -14.12
C LEU A 164 49.72 56.07 -14.43
N PRO A 165 51.05 56.06 -14.71
CA PRO A 165 51.78 54.82 -14.98
C PRO A 165 51.81 53.85 -13.80
N GLU A 166 51.85 54.37 -12.57
CA GLU A 166 51.83 53.56 -11.35
C GLU A 166 50.47 52.90 -11.13
N LEU A 167 49.37 53.63 -11.39
CA LEU A 167 48.02 53.08 -11.35
C LEU A 167 47.78 52.02 -12.42
N ILE A 168 48.31 52.20 -13.64
CA ILE A 168 48.22 51.20 -14.72
C ILE A 168 48.93 49.90 -14.30
N LYS A 169 50.11 50.00 -13.68
CA LYS A 169 50.81 48.83 -13.15
C LYS A 169 49.98 48.15 -12.05
N LYS A 170 49.42 48.93 -11.12
CA LYS A 170 48.53 48.40 -10.08
C LYS A 170 47.31 47.67 -10.67
N LEU A 171 46.73 48.19 -11.75
CA LEU A 171 45.62 47.53 -12.45
C LEU A 171 46.03 46.17 -13.02
N GLN A 172 47.21 46.08 -13.64
CA GLN A 172 47.73 44.81 -14.16
C GLN A 172 47.96 43.79 -13.04
N ASP A 173 48.52 44.21 -11.91
CA ASP A 173 48.76 43.34 -10.75
C ASP A 173 47.45 42.81 -10.16
N VAL A 174 46.46 43.67 -9.95
CA VAL A 174 45.13 43.27 -9.44
C VAL A 174 44.39 42.39 -10.44
N ASN A 175 44.49 42.67 -11.75
CA ASN A 175 43.89 41.83 -12.79
C ASN A 175 44.50 40.43 -12.83
N ASN A 176 45.82 40.33 -12.66
CA ASN A 176 46.51 39.04 -12.54
C ASN A 176 46.03 38.28 -11.29
N GLN A 177 45.88 38.97 -10.16
CA GLN A 177 45.36 38.39 -8.91
C GLN A 177 43.94 37.84 -9.08
N VAL A 178 43.02 38.58 -9.73
CA VAL A 178 41.65 38.11 -10.04
C VAL A 178 41.68 36.86 -10.92
N SER A 179 42.59 36.79 -11.90
CA SER A 179 42.71 35.62 -12.78
C SER A 179 43.20 34.38 -12.04
N VAL A 180 44.19 34.52 -11.15
CA VAL A 180 44.71 33.44 -10.30
C VAL A 180 43.63 32.91 -9.38
N ILE A 181 42.92 33.79 -8.66
CA ILE A 181 41.84 33.38 -7.75
C ILE A 181 40.71 32.71 -8.54
N THR A 182 40.37 33.20 -9.73
CA THR A 182 39.32 32.60 -10.57
C THR A 182 39.68 31.18 -10.99
N ASN A 183 40.94 30.93 -11.38
CA ASN A 183 41.39 29.57 -11.72
C ASN A 183 41.36 28.65 -10.50
N SER A 184 41.83 29.11 -9.34
CA SER A 184 41.78 28.31 -8.10
C SER A 184 40.34 27.99 -7.65
N ILE A 185 39.40 28.92 -7.83
CA ILE A 185 37.97 28.63 -7.60
C ILE A 185 37.49 27.55 -8.57
N SER A 186 37.79 27.68 -9.87
CA SER A 186 37.33 26.73 -10.88
C SER A 186 37.86 25.32 -10.64
N GLU A 187 39.13 25.17 -10.27
CA GLU A 187 39.76 23.87 -9.98
C GLU A 187 39.11 23.23 -8.74
N LEU A 188 39.01 23.99 -7.65
CA LEU A 188 38.46 23.48 -6.39
C LEU A 188 36.96 23.19 -6.47
N ASP A 189 36.19 23.99 -7.21
CA ASP A 189 34.75 23.76 -7.45
C ASP A 189 34.54 22.50 -8.28
N ALA A 190 35.35 22.27 -9.33
CA ALA A 190 35.28 21.08 -10.16
C ALA A 190 35.64 19.80 -9.37
N GLU A 191 36.71 19.84 -8.58
CA GLU A 191 37.09 18.73 -7.70
C GLU A 191 35.99 18.41 -6.68
N LEU A 192 35.45 19.43 -6.02
CA LEU A 192 34.39 19.25 -5.03
C LEU A 192 33.12 18.67 -5.65
N CYS A 193 32.70 19.18 -6.82
CA CYS A 193 31.54 18.64 -7.53
C CYS A 193 31.74 17.17 -7.88
N SER A 194 32.89 16.81 -8.44
CA SER A 194 33.18 15.42 -8.82
C SER A 194 33.18 14.46 -7.63
N GLU A 195 33.84 14.82 -6.52
CA GLU A 195 33.89 13.97 -5.33
C GLU A 195 32.50 13.83 -4.67
N MET A 196 31.71 14.92 -4.63
CA MET A 196 30.36 14.88 -4.09
C MET A 196 29.41 14.05 -4.96
N GLU A 197 29.50 14.15 -6.28
CA GLU A 197 28.71 13.33 -7.20
C GLU A 197 29.02 11.85 -7.06
N GLU A 198 30.31 11.47 -6.97
CA GLU A 198 30.71 10.07 -6.77
C GLU A 198 30.24 9.52 -5.42
N PHE A 199 30.36 10.32 -4.36
CA PHE A 199 29.88 9.98 -3.03
C PHE A 199 28.35 9.78 -2.99
N GLU A 200 27.61 10.71 -3.59
CA GLU A 200 26.14 10.67 -3.68
C GLU A 200 25.68 9.44 -4.48
N LEU A 201 26.30 9.19 -5.63
CA LEU A 201 25.98 8.05 -6.49
C LEU A 201 26.22 6.71 -5.76
N THR A 202 27.32 6.61 -5.02
CA THR A 202 27.65 5.42 -4.21
C THR A 202 26.57 5.17 -3.16
N TYR A 203 26.18 6.21 -2.41
CA TYR A 203 25.12 6.12 -1.40
C TYR A 203 23.78 5.71 -2.02
N GLN A 204 23.35 6.35 -3.11
CA GLN A 204 22.09 6.03 -3.79
C GLN A 204 22.05 4.59 -4.31
N ASN A 205 23.18 4.09 -4.82
CA ASN A 205 23.31 2.70 -5.25
C ASN A 205 23.21 1.69 -4.09
N GLU A 206 23.73 2.00 -2.91
CA GLU A 206 23.60 1.11 -1.75
C GLU A 206 22.19 1.15 -1.15
N VAL A 207 21.60 2.35 -1.02
CA VAL A 207 20.22 2.53 -0.55
C VAL A 207 19.22 1.78 -1.44
N SER A 208 19.35 1.90 -2.77
CA SER A 208 18.45 1.22 -3.71
C SER A 208 18.55 -0.31 -3.62
N LYS A 209 19.75 -0.87 -3.42
CA LYS A 209 19.96 -2.31 -3.18
C LYS A 209 19.31 -2.79 -1.88
N ILE A 210 19.36 -1.99 -0.80
CA ILE A 210 18.73 -2.36 0.47
C ILE A 210 17.21 -2.23 0.37
N ASN A 211 16.70 -1.12 -0.21
CA ASN A 211 15.27 -0.89 -0.37
C ASN A 211 14.58 -1.93 -1.25
N SER A 212 15.23 -2.37 -2.34
CA SER A 212 14.71 -3.46 -3.17
C SER A 212 14.60 -4.78 -2.39
N LYS A 213 15.59 -5.11 -1.54
CA LYS A 213 15.51 -6.29 -0.66
C LYS A 213 14.40 -6.16 0.37
N ILE A 214 14.24 -5.00 1.00
CA ILE A 214 13.15 -4.73 1.96
C ILE A 214 11.79 -4.89 1.27
N LEU A 215 11.65 -4.39 0.04
CA LEU A 215 10.42 -4.53 -0.74
C LEU A 215 10.08 -6.00 -1.00
N THR A 216 11.06 -6.81 -1.44
CA THR A 216 10.87 -8.25 -1.66
C THR A 216 10.42 -8.95 -0.37
N VAL A 217 11.08 -8.67 0.75
CA VAL A 217 10.74 -9.27 2.05
C VAL A 217 9.35 -8.85 2.52
N ASN A 218 8.93 -7.60 2.30
CA ASN A 218 7.59 -7.14 2.64
C ASN A 218 6.51 -7.86 1.84
N ILE A 219 6.71 -8.03 0.52
CA ILE A 219 5.79 -8.80 -0.33
C ILE A 219 5.66 -10.23 0.17
N GLU A 220 6.77 -10.87 0.53
CA GLU A 220 6.75 -12.22 1.09
C GLU A 220 6.03 -12.29 2.46
N LEU A 221 6.17 -11.27 3.32
CA LEU A 221 5.48 -11.20 4.61
C LEU A 221 3.97 -10.98 4.45
N GLU A 222 3.55 -10.13 3.52
CA GLU A 222 2.12 -9.92 3.21
C GLU A 222 1.47 -11.21 2.71
N GLY A 223 2.14 -11.95 1.83
CA GLY A 223 1.66 -13.26 1.36
C GLY A 223 1.60 -14.35 2.43
N LEU A 224 2.30 -14.18 3.56
CA LEU A 224 2.37 -15.13 4.67
C LEU A 224 1.46 -14.77 5.86
N SER A 225 0.72 -13.67 5.78
CA SER A 225 -0.19 -13.18 6.84
C SER A 225 -1.42 -14.08 6.98
N ILE A 226 -1.22 -15.25 7.58
CA ILE A 226 -2.26 -16.19 7.98
C ILE A 226 -2.48 -16.01 9.48
N ASP A 227 -3.72 -15.79 9.86
CA ASP A 227 -4.21 -15.55 11.22
C ASP A 227 -3.86 -16.75 12.16
N LYS A 228 -2.84 -16.57 13.01
CA LYS A 228 -2.03 -17.68 13.54
C LYS A 228 -2.52 -18.31 14.84
N SER A 229 -3.37 -17.70 15.64
CA SER A 229 -3.57 -18.19 17.02
C SER A 229 -4.79 -19.10 17.22
N PRO A 230 -5.99 -18.83 16.67
CA PRO A 230 -7.16 -19.66 16.95
C PRO A 230 -7.22 -20.95 16.12
N THR A 231 -6.44 -21.06 15.05
CA THR A 231 -6.60 -22.10 14.02
C THR A 231 -5.76 -23.35 14.31
N VAL A 232 -4.54 -23.19 14.84
CA VAL A 232 -3.63 -24.32 15.13
C VAL A 232 -4.12 -25.17 16.29
N GLU A 233 -4.58 -24.54 17.36
CA GLU A 233 -5.09 -25.24 18.56
C GLU A 233 -6.35 -26.05 18.24
N LYS A 234 -7.24 -25.49 17.39
CA LYS A 234 -8.41 -26.22 16.87
C LYS A 234 -8.01 -27.41 16.00
N LEU A 235 -7.03 -27.25 15.11
CA LEU A 235 -6.54 -28.34 14.26
C LEU A 235 -5.82 -29.42 15.08
N GLN A 236 -5.07 -29.06 16.11
CA GLN A 236 -4.44 -30.03 17.03
C GLN A 236 -5.47 -30.82 17.83
N LYS A 237 -6.55 -30.16 18.28
CA LYS A 237 -7.66 -30.83 18.95
C LYS A 237 -8.39 -31.78 17.98
N ALA A 238 -8.66 -31.35 16.75
CA ALA A 238 -9.26 -32.19 15.73
C ALA A 238 -8.37 -33.39 15.36
N LEU A 239 -7.04 -33.22 15.35
CA LEU A 239 -6.09 -34.32 15.15
C LEU A 239 -6.12 -35.33 16.30
N ALA A 240 -6.24 -34.88 17.55
CA ALA A 240 -6.38 -35.76 18.70
C ALA A 240 -7.69 -36.57 18.64
N GLU A 241 -8.79 -35.93 18.23
CA GLU A 241 -10.09 -36.58 18.02
C GLU A 241 -10.02 -37.61 16.89
N ALA A 242 -9.38 -37.28 15.76
CA ALA A 242 -9.17 -38.20 14.63
C ALA A 242 -8.28 -39.40 14.97
N ASN A 243 -7.22 -39.20 15.77
CA ASN A 243 -6.37 -40.30 16.25
C ASN A 243 -7.11 -41.26 17.19
N ASN A 244 -8.05 -40.76 17.98
CA ASN A 244 -8.84 -41.62 18.87
C ASN A 244 -9.96 -42.36 18.11
N ALA A 245 -10.37 -41.87 16.93
CA ALA A 245 -11.45 -42.44 16.14
C ALA A 245 -11.19 -43.89 15.70
N GLU A 246 -9.94 -44.24 15.34
CA GLU A 246 -9.56 -45.62 14.95
C GLU A 246 -9.77 -46.62 16.11
N ASN A 247 -9.35 -46.25 17.32
CA ASN A 247 -9.55 -47.08 18.53
C ASN A 247 -11.04 -47.22 18.87
N GLN A 248 -11.82 -46.15 18.68
CA GLN A 248 -13.27 -46.17 18.89
C GLN A 248 -13.98 -47.06 17.88
N ILE A 249 -13.58 -47.04 16.60
CA ILE A 249 -14.13 -47.95 15.58
C ILE A 249 -13.91 -49.41 15.99
N ALA A 250 -12.70 -49.77 16.42
CA ALA A 250 -12.40 -51.14 16.87
C ALA A 250 -13.27 -51.57 18.06
N LEU A 251 -13.47 -50.68 19.03
CA LEU A 251 -14.36 -50.93 20.19
C LEU A 251 -15.82 -51.15 19.76
N TYR A 252 -16.36 -50.31 18.86
CA TYR A 252 -17.73 -50.47 18.37
C TYR A 252 -17.89 -51.72 17.50
N GLN A 253 -16.89 -52.09 16.70
CA GLN A 253 -16.90 -53.34 15.93
C GLN A 253 -16.95 -54.57 16.85
N GLN A 254 -16.13 -54.59 17.90
CA GLN A 254 -16.16 -55.66 18.91
C GLN A 254 -17.52 -55.71 19.63
N LYS A 255 -18.11 -54.55 19.93
CA LYS A 255 -19.45 -54.46 20.52
C LYS A 255 -20.52 -55.04 19.60
N ILE A 256 -20.50 -54.70 18.30
CA ILE A 256 -21.40 -55.27 17.29
C ILE A 256 -21.23 -56.79 17.22
N GLU A 257 -20.00 -57.29 17.19
CA GLU A 257 -19.72 -58.73 17.13
C GLU A 257 -20.25 -59.49 18.36
N SER A 258 -20.06 -58.93 19.56
CA SER A 258 -20.62 -59.54 20.78
C SER A 258 -22.15 -59.50 20.84
N THR A 259 -22.76 -58.43 20.28
CA THR A 259 -24.22 -58.25 20.25
C THR A 259 -24.86 -59.13 19.17
N SER A 260 -24.24 -59.26 18.00
CA SER A 260 -24.69 -60.15 16.94
C SER A 260 -24.62 -61.62 17.35
N LYS A 261 -23.60 -61.99 18.12
CA LYS A 261 -23.54 -63.31 18.76
C LYS A 261 -24.71 -63.53 19.73
N SER A 262 -25.02 -62.53 20.55
CA SER A 262 -26.18 -62.58 21.47
C SER A 262 -27.53 -62.66 20.74
N VAL A 263 -27.63 -62.05 19.55
CA VAL A 263 -28.78 -62.20 18.64
C VAL A 263 -28.88 -63.63 18.12
N SER A 264 -27.79 -64.20 17.61
CA SER A 264 -27.74 -65.59 17.12
C SER A 264 -28.17 -66.57 18.19
N GLU A 265 -27.62 -66.46 19.41
CA GLU A 265 -27.98 -67.31 20.55
C GLU A 265 -29.46 -67.15 20.94
N ALA A 266 -30.00 -65.92 20.89
CA ALA A 266 -31.41 -65.66 21.17
C ALA A 266 -32.36 -66.23 20.09
N VAL A 267 -31.94 -66.28 18.83
CA VAL A 267 -32.69 -66.89 17.72
C VAL A 267 -32.66 -68.41 17.82
N GLU A 268 -31.48 -69.01 18.00
CA GLU A 268 -31.35 -70.47 18.14
C GLU A 268 -32.18 -71.02 19.32
N THR A 269 -32.12 -70.34 20.47
CA THR A 269 -32.91 -70.74 21.66
C THR A 269 -34.42 -70.64 21.41
N PHE A 270 -34.86 -69.58 20.71
CA PHE A 270 -36.26 -69.39 20.36
C PHE A 270 -36.75 -70.40 19.30
N GLU A 271 -35.96 -70.66 18.26
CA GLU A 271 -36.26 -71.65 17.22
C GLU A 271 -36.36 -73.06 17.82
N PHE A 272 -35.47 -73.41 18.74
CA PHE A 272 -35.52 -74.68 19.45
C PHE A 272 -36.78 -74.83 20.30
N GLU A 273 -37.16 -73.80 21.08
CA GLU A 273 -38.39 -73.80 21.87
C GLU A 273 -39.65 -73.82 20.99
N LEU A 274 -39.66 -73.09 19.86
CA LEU A 274 -40.74 -73.09 18.88
C LEU A 274 -40.91 -74.46 18.22
N ALA A 275 -39.81 -75.07 17.76
CA ALA A 275 -39.84 -76.37 17.11
C ALA A 275 -40.40 -77.45 18.05
N ARG A 276 -39.99 -77.41 19.33
CA ARG A 276 -40.54 -78.29 20.36
C ARG A 276 -42.05 -78.07 20.56
N LEU A 277 -42.50 -76.82 20.71
CA LEU A 277 -43.92 -76.51 20.92
C LEU A 277 -44.77 -76.85 19.68
N LYS A 278 -44.25 -76.63 18.47
CA LYS A 278 -44.91 -77.04 17.21
C LYS A 278 -45.03 -78.54 17.08
N LEU A 279 -43.97 -79.29 17.36
CA LEU A 279 -44.01 -80.76 17.38
C LEU A 279 -45.05 -81.29 18.37
N GLU A 280 -45.13 -80.68 19.57
CA GLU A 280 -46.14 -81.04 20.57
C GLU A 280 -47.57 -80.72 20.07
N VAL A 281 -47.77 -79.65 19.30
CA VAL A 281 -49.06 -79.31 18.65
C VAL A 281 -49.38 -80.26 17.49
N ASP A 282 -48.39 -80.59 16.66
CA ASP A 282 -48.56 -81.50 15.53
C ASP A 282 -48.88 -82.92 16.01
N GLN A 283 -48.22 -83.43 17.04
CA GLN A 283 -48.56 -84.71 17.68
C GLN A 283 -49.97 -84.73 18.32
N LEU A 284 -50.52 -83.56 18.65
CA LEU A 284 -51.91 -83.42 19.12
C LEU A 284 -52.89 -83.32 17.95
N ASN A 285 -52.48 -82.73 16.82
CA ASN A 285 -53.25 -82.65 15.57
C ASN A 285 -53.26 -83.98 14.79
N GLU A 286 -52.18 -84.76 14.85
CA GLU A 286 -52.05 -86.08 14.22
C GLU A 286 -52.95 -87.11 14.94
N LYS A 287 -53.27 -86.87 16.21
CA LYS A 287 -54.31 -87.60 16.94
C LYS A 287 -55.75 -87.22 16.52
N LEU A 288 -55.92 -86.24 15.65
CA LEU A 288 -57.22 -85.66 15.25
C LEU A 288 -57.63 -85.95 13.80
N VAL A 289 -56.80 -86.55 12.93
CA VAL A 289 -57.14 -86.74 11.50
C VAL A 289 -56.67 -88.09 10.94
N ASP A 290 -57.64 -88.85 10.41
CA ASP A 290 -57.49 -90.00 9.49
C ASP A 290 -57.56 -89.51 8.02
N GLU A 291 -56.86 -90.23 7.14
CA GLU A 291 -56.39 -89.83 5.80
C GLU A 291 -57.46 -89.62 4.70
N ASN A 292 -57.17 -88.70 3.77
CA ASN A 292 -56.96 -88.92 2.32
C ASN A 292 -57.32 -87.66 1.51
N PHE A 293 -56.52 -87.31 0.50
CA PHE A 293 -56.94 -87.55 -0.89
C PHE A 293 -55.84 -87.25 -1.91
N GLU A 294 -55.66 -88.26 -2.75
CA GLU A 294 -54.84 -88.39 -3.94
C GLU A 294 -55.52 -87.63 -5.10
N HIS A 295 -55.28 -86.31 -5.21
CA HIS A 295 -55.75 -85.53 -6.38
C HIS A 295 -54.88 -84.33 -6.76
N LEU A 296 -53.56 -84.42 -6.55
CA LEU A 296 -52.66 -83.26 -6.68
C LEU A 296 -51.60 -83.35 -7.79
N ASP A 297 -51.72 -84.28 -8.75
CA ASP A 297 -50.64 -84.51 -9.72
C ASP A 297 -50.90 -83.87 -11.11
N LEU A 298 -52.17 -83.61 -11.43
CA LEU A 298 -52.58 -83.01 -12.72
C LEU A 298 -52.66 -81.47 -12.67
N GLU A 299 -52.94 -80.87 -11.52
CA GLU A 299 -52.86 -79.41 -11.32
C GLU A 299 -51.40 -78.94 -11.19
N LEU A 300 -50.52 -79.78 -10.65
CA LEU A 300 -49.09 -79.48 -10.46
C LEU A 300 -48.34 -79.35 -11.79
N THR A 301 -48.78 -80.05 -12.84
CA THR A 301 -48.14 -80.04 -14.15
C THR A 301 -48.51 -78.77 -14.94
N ASN A 302 -49.78 -78.36 -14.95
CA ASN A 302 -50.18 -77.08 -15.54
C ASN A 302 -49.56 -75.87 -14.83
N CYS A 303 -49.49 -75.87 -13.49
CA CYS A 303 -48.82 -74.79 -12.76
C CYS A 303 -47.32 -74.71 -13.05
N LYS A 304 -46.64 -75.82 -13.37
CA LYS A 304 -45.21 -75.82 -13.73
C LYS A 304 -44.95 -75.16 -15.08
N ASP A 305 -45.81 -75.38 -16.06
CA ASP A 305 -45.67 -74.79 -17.40
C ASP A 305 -45.97 -73.28 -17.38
N GLU A 306 -46.99 -72.84 -16.64
CA GLU A 306 -47.25 -71.41 -16.42
C GLU A 306 -46.10 -70.72 -15.66
N LEU A 307 -45.53 -71.39 -14.64
CA LEU A 307 -44.39 -70.87 -13.88
C LEU A 307 -43.15 -70.69 -14.78
N LYS A 308 -42.93 -71.60 -15.74
CA LYS A 308 -41.81 -71.52 -16.67
C LYS A 308 -41.92 -70.32 -17.61
N ILE A 309 -43.11 -70.07 -18.19
CA ILE A 309 -43.37 -68.90 -19.03
C ILE A 309 -43.21 -67.61 -18.22
N LEU A 310 -43.68 -67.59 -16.97
CA LEU A 310 -43.51 -66.44 -16.09
C LEU A 310 -42.02 -66.16 -15.78
N LEU A 311 -41.22 -67.21 -15.53
CA LEU A 311 -39.79 -67.10 -15.26
C LEU A 311 -39.00 -66.57 -16.47
N GLU A 312 -39.35 -67.01 -17.68
CA GLU A 312 -38.76 -66.49 -18.92
C GLU A 312 -39.16 -65.02 -19.15
N SER A 313 -40.41 -64.63 -18.89
CA SER A 313 -40.81 -63.22 -18.97
C SER A 313 -40.11 -62.33 -17.92
N LYS A 314 -39.85 -62.88 -16.72
CA LYS A 314 -39.14 -62.20 -15.64
C LYS A 314 -37.67 -61.99 -15.99
N SER A 315 -37.02 -62.97 -16.62
CA SER A 315 -35.61 -62.85 -17.01
C SER A 315 -35.40 -61.76 -18.07
N VAL A 316 -36.29 -61.66 -19.06
CA VAL A 316 -36.26 -60.60 -20.09
C VAL A 316 -36.43 -59.21 -19.45
N LYS A 317 -37.45 -59.03 -18.59
CA LYS A 317 -37.65 -57.76 -17.86
C LYS A 317 -36.48 -57.41 -16.95
N THR A 318 -35.80 -58.40 -16.38
CA THR A 318 -34.62 -58.17 -15.53
C THR A 318 -33.44 -57.61 -16.36
N ILE A 319 -33.27 -58.09 -17.59
CA ILE A 319 -32.24 -57.59 -18.52
C ILE A 319 -32.55 -56.16 -18.96
N GLU A 320 -33.80 -55.85 -19.28
CA GLU A 320 -34.23 -54.48 -19.59
C GLU A 320 -34.02 -53.53 -18.41
N MET A 321 -34.33 -53.98 -17.19
CA MET A 321 -34.13 -53.19 -15.97
C MET A 321 -32.65 -52.88 -15.71
N ASP A 322 -31.75 -53.83 -16.00
CA ASP A 322 -30.29 -53.61 -15.92
C ASP A 322 -29.78 -52.62 -16.98
N GLN A 323 -30.35 -52.66 -18.19
CA GLN A 323 -30.03 -51.68 -19.24
C GLN A 323 -30.49 -50.27 -18.86
N TYR A 324 -31.72 -50.12 -18.33
CA TYR A 324 -32.19 -48.83 -17.82
C TYR A 324 -31.35 -48.34 -16.64
N GLY A 325 -30.91 -49.24 -15.75
CA GLY A 325 -30.00 -48.91 -14.65
C GLY A 325 -28.67 -48.33 -15.12
N LYS A 326 -28.08 -48.89 -16.18
CA LYS A 326 -26.84 -48.36 -16.80
C LYS A 326 -27.03 -46.97 -17.42
N ILE A 327 -28.15 -46.74 -18.08
CA ILE A 327 -28.48 -45.43 -18.67
C ILE A 327 -28.68 -44.39 -17.56
N ILE A 328 -29.44 -44.72 -16.51
CA ILE A 328 -29.66 -43.84 -15.35
C ILE A 328 -28.33 -43.49 -14.69
N ALA A 329 -27.46 -44.46 -14.45
CA ALA A 329 -26.13 -44.21 -13.87
C ALA A 329 -25.28 -43.25 -14.72
N THR A 330 -25.37 -43.36 -16.06
CA THR A 330 -24.66 -42.47 -16.98
C THR A 330 -25.22 -41.04 -16.90
N ILE A 331 -26.54 -40.90 -16.93
CA ILE A 331 -27.24 -39.61 -16.81
C ILE A 331 -26.95 -38.95 -15.45
N GLU A 332 -26.90 -39.71 -14.35
CA GLU A 332 -26.56 -39.20 -13.03
C GLU A 332 -25.13 -38.64 -12.97
N VAL A 333 -24.17 -39.30 -13.63
CA VAL A 333 -22.79 -38.80 -13.75
C VAL A 333 -22.74 -37.51 -14.56
N GLU A 334 -23.42 -37.45 -15.70
CA GLU A 334 -23.51 -36.23 -16.53
C GLU A 334 -24.20 -35.10 -15.77
N GLN A 335 -25.31 -35.37 -15.08
CA GLN A 335 -26.02 -34.39 -14.27
C GLN A 335 -25.13 -33.80 -13.18
N LYS A 336 -24.33 -34.64 -12.51
CA LYS A 336 -23.36 -34.18 -11.51
C LYS A 336 -22.29 -33.29 -12.15
N GLN A 337 -21.78 -33.66 -13.32
CA GLN A 337 -20.82 -32.83 -14.07
C GLN A 337 -21.42 -31.48 -14.47
N PHE A 338 -22.68 -31.44 -14.92
CA PHE A 338 -23.39 -30.19 -15.22
C PHE A 338 -23.52 -29.31 -13.98
N GLN A 339 -23.91 -29.87 -12.83
CA GLN A 339 -24.01 -29.13 -11.57
C GLN A 339 -22.65 -28.57 -11.11
N ASP A 340 -21.57 -29.33 -11.25
CA ASP A 340 -20.23 -28.87 -10.91
C ASP A 340 -19.75 -27.77 -11.87
N ASN A 341 -20.07 -27.88 -13.15
CA ASN A 341 -19.80 -26.84 -14.14
C ASN A 341 -20.61 -25.57 -13.86
N GLU A 342 -21.89 -25.66 -13.50
CA GLU A 342 -22.72 -24.50 -13.13
C GLU A 342 -22.13 -23.75 -11.93
N LYS A 343 -21.69 -24.47 -10.89
CA LYS A 343 -20.99 -23.86 -9.75
C LYS A 343 -19.72 -23.13 -10.18
N LYS A 344 -18.94 -23.75 -11.08
CA LYS A 344 -17.71 -23.16 -11.60
C LYS A 344 -17.98 -21.91 -12.45
N VAL A 345 -19.04 -21.90 -13.26
CA VAL A 345 -19.46 -20.71 -14.00
C VAL A 345 -19.89 -19.60 -13.04
N ALA A 346 -20.65 -19.92 -11.99
CA ALA A 346 -21.06 -18.93 -10.99
C ALA A 346 -19.86 -18.32 -10.27
N GLU A 347 -18.88 -19.14 -9.86
CA GLU A 347 -17.64 -18.68 -9.22
C GLU A 347 -16.81 -17.78 -10.14
N LEU A 348 -16.58 -18.21 -11.39
CA LEU A 348 -15.84 -17.41 -12.38
C LEU A 348 -16.56 -16.10 -12.71
N THR A 349 -17.90 -16.10 -12.74
CA THR A 349 -18.70 -14.89 -12.96
C THR A 349 -18.53 -13.91 -11.80
N SER A 350 -18.54 -14.41 -10.56
CA SER A 350 -18.28 -13.57 -9.38
C SER A 350 -16.87 -13.00 -9.38
N GLN A 351 -15.86 -13.80 -9.75
CA GLN A 351 -14.48 -13.33 -9.87
C GLN A 351 -14.33 -12.27 -10.96
N LYS A 352 -14.96 -12.49 -12.12
CA LYS A 352 -14.99 -11.51 -13.22
C LYS A 352 -15.60 -10.18 -12.76
N GLN A 353 -16.76 -10.21 -12.10
CA GLN A 353 -17.41 -8.99 -11.60
C GLN A 353 -16.53 -8.24 -10.59
N HIS A 354 -15.81 -8.97 -9.74
CA HIS A 354 -14.87 -8.37 -8.79
C HIS A 354 -13.73 -7.65 -9.52
N VAL A 355 -13.09 -8.32 -10.48
CA VAL A 355 -12.00 -7.74 -11.28
C VAL A 355 -12.49 -6.56 -12.12
N GLU A 356 -13.67 -6.64 -12.73
CA GLU A 356 -14.26 -5.52 -13.49
C GLU A 356 -14.51 -4.30 -12.60
N LYS A 357 -14.95 -4.52 -11.35
CA LYS A 357 -15.10 -3.45 -10.37
C LYS A 357 -13.75 -2.83 -10.02
N GLU A 358 -12.74 -3.64 -9.72
CA GLU A 358 -11.39 -3.14 -9.45
C GLU A 358 -10.82 -2.34 -10.63
N ILE A 359 -10.96 -2.84 -11.86
CA ILE A 359 -10.54 -2.11 -13.06
C ILE A 359 -11.25 -0.77 -13.14
N THR A 360 -12.55 -0.73 -12.86
CA THR A 360 -13.33 0.52 -12.87
C THR A 360 -12.82 1.49 -11.81
N ASP A 361 -12.59 1.03 -10.58
CA ASP A 361 -12.10 1.83 -9.47
C ASP A 361 -10.69 2.37 -9.76
N TRP A 362 -9.78 1.51 -10.26
CA TRP A 362 -8.42 1.92 -10.65
C TRP A 362 -8.42 2.89 -11.83
N THR A 363 -9.27 2.67 -12.83
CA THR A 363 -9.39 3.58 -13.99
C THR A 363 -9.91 4.94 -13.54
N PHE A 364 -10.86 4.96 -12.61
CA PHE A 364 -11.36 6.19 -12.01
C PHE A 364 -10.24 6.92 -11.23
N LEU A 365 -9.47 6.22 -10.41
CA LEU A 365 -8.35 6.81 -9.67
C LEU A 365 -7.27 7.36 -10.61
N CYS A 366 -6.89 6.61 -11.66
CA CYS A 366 -5.94 7.08 -12.67
C CYS A 366 -6.41 8.39 -13.31
N LYS A 367 -7.69 8.50 -13.66
CA LYS A 367 -8.28 9.74 -14.18
C LYS A 367 -8.36 10.84 -13.13
N ALA A 368 -8.71 10.50 -11.89
CA ALA A 368 -8.77 11.48 -10.81
C ALA A 368 -7.40 12.09 -10.47
N PHE A 369 -6.31 11.35 -10.63
CA PHE A 369 -4.94 11.83 -10.39
C PHE A 369 -4.19 12.22 -11.66
N ASP A 370 -4.86 12.23 -12.82
CA ASP A 370 -4.25 12.69 -14.06
C ASP A 370 -4.06 14.21 -14.06
N LYS A 371 -3.45 14.70 -15.16
CA LYS A 371 -3.18 16.12 -15.35
C LYS A 371 -4.42 16.99 -15.51
N THR A 372 -5.62 16.42 -15.54
CA THR A 372 -6.92 17.10 -15.67
C THR A 372 -7.83 16.90 -14.46
N GLY A 373 -7.41 16.09 -13.48
CA GLY A 373 -8.20 15.74 -12.31
C GLY A 373 -7.91 16.62 -11.08
N ILE A 374 -7.77 15.97 -9.93
CA ILE A 374 -7.52 16.58 -8.62
C ILE A 374 -6.36 17.58 -8.63
N PRO A 375 -5.19 17.32 -9.27
CA PRO A 375 -4.09 18.27 -9.26
C PRO A 375 -4.47 19.65 -9.84
N VAL A 376 -5.23 19.68 -10.94
CA VAL A 376 -5.68 20.94 -11.55
C VAL A 376 -6.68 21.65 -10.66
N LEU A 377 -7.68 20.93 -10.16
CA LEU A 377 -8.67 21.50 -9.24
C LEU A 377 -8.01 22.10 -7.98
N LYS A 378 -6.94 21.47 -7.47
CA LYS A 378 -6.15 22.02 -6.36
C LYS A 378 -5.38 23.27 -6.76
N LEU A 379 -4.80 23.30 -7.96
CA LEU A 379 -4.10 24.49 -8.47
C LEU A 379 -5.07 25.65 -8.67
N GLU A 380 -6.26 25.42 -9.20
CA GLU A 380 -7.29 26.46 -9.39
C GLU A 380 -7.73 27.07 -8.06
N ASN A 381 -8.09 26.23 -7.07
CA ASN A 381 -8.46 26.72 -5.74
C ASN A 381 -7.31 27.48 -5.06
N SER A 382 -6.08 26.92 -5.11
CA SER A 382 -4.91 27.58 -4.51
C SER A 382 -4.60 28.90 -5.24
N GLY A 383 -4.79 28.97 -6.55
CA GLY A 383 -4.59 30.18 -7.34
C GLY A 383 -5.49 31.33 -6.90
N VAL A 384 -6.77 31.05 -6.59
CA VAL A 384 -7.71 32.07 -6.06
C VAL A 384 -7.25 32.59 -4.70
N GLU A 385 -6.86 31.70 -3.79
CA GLU A 385 -6.37 32.07 -2.46
C GLU A 385 -5.07 32.89 -2.52
N ILE A 386 -4.10 32.44 -3.33
CA ILE A 386 -2.84 33.15 -3.55
C ILE A 386 -3.12 34.53 -4.14
N THR A 387 -4.01 34.64 -5.13
CA THR A 387 -4.39 35.91 -5.75
C THR A 387 -4.97 36.87 -4.73
N MET A 388 -5.85 36.40 -3.85
CA MET A 388 -6.48 37.24 -2.82
C MET A 388 -5.44 37.77 -1.84
N ILE A 389 -4.56 36.91 -1.32
CA ILE A 389 -3.53 37.30 -0.35
C ILE A 389 -2.50 38.24 -1.00
N ALA A 390 -2.02 37.91 -2.20
CA ALA A 390 -1.03 38.72 -2.91
C ALA A 390 -1.55 40.14 -3.18
N ASN A 391 -2.80 40.27 -3.63
CA ASN A 391 -3.41 41.59 -3.86
C ASN A 391 -3.68 42.36 -2.56
N ASP A 392 -4.02 41.67 -1.46
CA ASP A 392 -4.15 42.31 -0.15
C ASP A 392 -2.79 42.83 0.37
N LEU A 393 -1.69 42.12 0.10
CA LEU A 393 -0.33 42.58 0.41
C LEU A 393 0.06 43.78 -0.46
N LEU A 394 -0.26 43.76 -1.76
CA LEU A 394 0.04 44.85 -2.68
C LEU A 394 -0.77 46.13 -2.43
N SER A 395 -1.88 46.06 -1.69
CA SER A 395 -2.70 47.24 -1.35
C SER A 395 -1.95 48.34 -0.57
N LEU A 396 -0.76 48.01 -0.04
CA LEU A 396 0.12 48.94 0.67
C LEU A 396 0.92 49.87 -0.26
N PHE A 397 0.97 49.57 -1.56
CA PHE A 397 1.65 50.40 -2.54
C PHE A 397 0.66 51.34 -3.24
N GLU A 398 1.10 52.56 -3.57
CA GLU A 398 0.23 53.57 -4.21
C GLU A 398 -0.19 53.20 -5.63
N ASN A 399 0.62 52.38 -6.32
CA ASN A 399 0.34 51.91 -7.68
C ASN A 399 -0.60 50.70 -7.65
N LYS A 400 -1.77 50.82 -8.28
CA LYS A 400 -2.81 49.79 -8.32
C LYS A 400 -2.48 48.67 -9.30
N PHE A 401 -1.43 47.91 -9.02
CA PHE A 401 -1.20 46.62 -9.68
C PHE A 401 -2.19 45.60 -9.12
N ARG A 402 -2.79 44.81 -10.00
CA ARG A 402 -3.57 43.64 -9.59
C ARG A 402 -2.97 42.39 -10.21
N ILE A 403 -2.55 41.45 -9.37
CA ILE A 403 -2.12 40.13 -9.81
C ILE A 403 -3.36 39.29 -10.13
N VAL A 404 -3.31 38.57 -11.25
CA VAL A 404 -4.31 37.58 -11.66
C VAL A 404 -3.59 36.31 -12.09
N PHE A 405 -4.00 35.18 -11.52
CA PHE A 405 -3.56 33.87 -11.96
C PHE A 405 -4.52 33.35 -13.03
N GLU A 406 -4.01 33.08 -14.23
CA GLU A 406 -4.76 32.50 -15.32
C GLU A 406 -4.45 31.01 -15.45
N THR A 407 -5.51 30.19 -15.35
CA THR A 407 -5.40 28.72 -15.40
C THR A 407 -5.57 28.17 -16.81
N THR A 408 -5.89 29.04 -17.77
CA THR A 408 -6.06 28.68 -19.19
C THR A 408 -5.52 29.76 -20.10
N SER A 409 -4.72 29.37 -21.09
CA SER A 409 -4.24 30.25 -22.16
C SER A 409 -4.59 29.68 -23.53
N LEU A 410 -4.65 30.53 -24.56
CA LEU A 410 -4.81 30.07 -25.93
C LEU A 410 -3.48 29.48 -26.45
N THR A 411 -3.54 28.36 -27.16
CA THR A 411 -2.36 27.84 -27.88
C THR A 411 -1.82 28.87 -28.88
N LYS A 412 -0.55 28.75 -29.29
CA LYS A 412 0.09 29.65 -30.27
C LYS A 412 -0.72 29.81 -31.57
N ASP A 413 -1.48 28.77 -31.94
CA ASP A 413 -2.36 28.75 -33.11
C ASP A 413 -3.75 29.36 -32.86
N LYS A 414 -4.03 29.85 -31.65
CA LYS A 414 -5.32 30.41 -31.14
C LYS A 414 -6.55 29.52 -31.36
N LYS A 415 -6.35 28.22 -31.62
CA LYS A 415 -7.42 27.26 -31.96
C LYS A 415 -7.89 26.41 -30.79
N LYS A 416 -7.09 26.27 -29.73
CA LYS A 416 -7.42 25.45 -28.56
C LYS A 416 -7.02 26.20 -27.29
N LEU A 417 -7.84 26.08 -26.25
CA LEU A 417 -7.46 26.47 -24.90
C LEU A 417 -6.54 25.38 -24.33
N LYS A 418 -5.43 25.81 -23.75
CA LYS A 418 -4.46 24.97 -23.05
C LYS A 418 -4.49 25.36 -21.58
N GLU A 419 -4.47 24.37 -20.70
CA GLU A 419 -4.28 24.61 -19.27
C GLU A 419 -2.86 25.13 -19.03
N THR A 420 -2.76 26.29 -18.38
CA THR A 420 -1.50 26.93 -17.96
C THR A 420 -1.65 27.47 -16.55
N PHE A 421 -0.60 28.06 -15.99
CA PHE A 421 -0.65 28.69 -14.67
C PHE A 421 0.15 29.99 -14.75
N ASP A 422 -0.36 30.90 -15.58
CA ASP A 422 0.31 32.14 -15.94
C ASP A 422 -0.04 33.22 -14.92
N ILE A 423 0.95 34.05 -14.57
CA ILE A 423 0.77 35.13 -13.60
C ILE A 423 0.83 36.45 -14.36
N ASN A 424 -0.33 37.10 -14.45
CA ASN A 424 -0.50 38.36 -15.16
C ASN A 424 -0.71 39.51 -14.18
N ILE A 425 -0.26 40.69 -14.58
CA ILE A 425 -0.48 41.94 -13.86
C ILE A 425 -1.46 42.77 -14.67
N VAL A 426 -2.53 43.19 -14.02
CA VAL A 426 -3.55 44.08 -14.57
C VAL A 426 -3.29 45.49 -14.04
N GLU A 427 -3.25 46.43 -14.97
CA GLU A 427 -3.10 47.87 -14.78
C GLU A 427 -4.19 48.64 -15.51
N GLU A 428 -4.24 49.96 -15.31
CA GLU A 428 -5.14 50.85 -16.05
C GLU A 428 -4.89 50.80 -17.57
N ASP A 429 -3.63 50.61 -17.99
CA ASP A 429 -3.22 50.62 -19.41
C ASP A 429 -3.27 49.23 -20.08
N GLY A 430 -3.57 48.15 -19.35
CA GLY A 430 -3.70 46.81 -19.90
C GLY A 430 -3.18 45.69 -19.01
N VAL A 431 -2.88 44.54 -19.63
CA VAL A 431 -2.38 43.33 -18.97
C VAL A 431 -0.97 43.03 -19.46
N CYS A 432 -0.03 42.78 -18.53
CA CYS A 432 1.34 42.41 -18.89
C CYS A 432 1.92 41.36 -17.92
N GLU A 433 2.98 40.69 -18.36
CA GLU A 433 3.78 39.79 -17.53
C GLU A 433 4.64 40.56 -16.50
N ILE A 434 5.02 39.90 -15.40
CA ILE A 434 5.92 40.44 -14.37
C ILE A 434 7.29 40.84 -14.97
N SER A 435 7.77 40.08 -15.95
CA SER A 435 9.02 40.33 -16.68
C SER A 435 9.09 41.71 -17.35
N ASN A 436 7.94 42.31 -17.67
CA ASN A 436 7.84 43.63 -18.32
C ASN A 436 7.84 44.81 -17.33
N LYS A 437 7.95 44.55 -16.02
CA LYS A 437 7.97 45.57 -14.98
C LYS A 437 9.36 46.12 -14.72
N SER A 438 9.44 47.31 -14.11
CA SER A 438 10.72 47.86 -13.66
C SER A 438 11.33 46.96 -12.57
N GLY A 439 12.66 46.97 -12.43
CA GLY A 439 13.33 46.10 -11.45
C GLY A 439 12.80 46.27 -10.01
N GLY A 440 12.50 47.51 -9.60
CA GLY A 440 11.88 47.76 -8.29
C GLY A 440 10.43 47.25 -8.20
N GLN A 441 9.64 47.37 -9.27
CA GLN A 441 8.29 46.81 -9.32
C GLN A 441 8.29 45.28 -9.24
N GLN A 442 9.21 44.63 -9.96
CA GLN A 442 9.36 43.17 -9.93
C GLN A 442 9.61 42.67 -8.50
N VAL A 443 10.47 43.35 -7.75
CA VAL A 443 10.80 42.99 -6.36
C VAL A 443 9.57 42.84 -5.48
N TRP A 444 8.70 43.87 -5.40
CA TRP A 444 7.55 43.80 -4.50
C TRP A 444 6.45 42.88 -5.04
N LEU A 445 6.29 42.77 -6.36
CA LEU A 445 5.33 41.87 -6.99
C LEU A 445 5.69 40.39 -6.73
N GLU A 446 6.94 40.02 -6.99
CA GLU A 446 7.43 38.66 -6.74
C GLU A 446 7.41 38.32 -5.25
N THR A 447 7.78 39.27 -4.39
CA THR A 447 7.76 39.06 -2.94
C THR A 447 6.32 38.86 -2.44
N ALA A 448 5.35 39.66 -2.91
CA ALA A 448 3.95 39.48 -2.55
C ALA A 448 3.43 38.08 -2.95
N ILE A 449 3.79 37.61 -4.14
CA ILE A 449 3.46 36.25 -4.61
C ILE A 449 4.12 35.18 -3.74
N GLN A 450 5.41 35.31 -3.43
CA GLN A 450 6.16 34.36 -2.60
C GLN A 450 5.56 34.25 -1.19
N LEU A 451 5.22 35.38 -0.58
CA LEU A 451 4.60 35.43 0.74
C LEU A 451 3.19 34.81 0.72
N ALA A 452 2.39 35.10 -0.30
CA ALA A 452 1.07 34.50 -0.49
C ALA A 452 1.15 32.97 -0.65
N ILE A 453 2.06 32.47 -1.49
CA ILE A 453 2.30 31.03 -1.66
C ILE A 453 2.75 30.39 -0.34
N SER A 454 3.65 31.03 0.39
CA SER A 454 4.13 30.55 1.70
C SER A 454 2.97 30.42 2.70
N GLN A 455 2.08 31.41 2.74
CA GLN A 455 0.91 31.39 3.61
C GLN A 455 -0.10 30.30 3.23
N VAL A 456 -0.46 30.18 1.95
CA VAL A 456 -1.37 29.12 1.48
C VAL A 456 -0.78 27.73 1.74
N SER A 457 0.52 27.56 1.50
CA SER A 457 1.22 26.30 1.80
C SER A 457 1.14 25.93 3.29
N ARG A 458 1.27 26.92 4.19
CA ARG A 458 1.07 26.71 5.64
C ARG A 458 -0.36 26.29 5.97
N GLN A 459 -1.36 26.95 5.39
CA GLN A 459 -2.77 26.60 5.60
C GLN A 459 -3.10 25.18 5.13
N GLN A 460 -2.37 24.69 4.12
CA GLN A 460 -2.46 23.31 3.63
C GLN A 460 -1.63 22.30 4.46
N GLY A 461 -1.11 22.69 5.62
CA GLY A 461 -0.45 21.82 6.58
C GLY A 461 1.07 21.69 6.43
N LYS A 462 1.72 22.53 5.63
CA LYS A 462 3.20 22.58 5.58
C LYS A 462 3.74 23.36 6.78
N ASN A 463 4.71 22.78 7.49
CA ASN A 463 5.33 23.44 8.65
C ASN A 463 6.45 24.41 8.22
N ILE A 464 6.08 25.56 7.65
CA ILE A 464 7.04 26.61 7.26
C ILE A 464 7.10 27.67 8.36
N GLU A 465 8.03 27.53 9.29
CA GLU A 465 8.10 28.39 10.49
C GLU A 465 9.02 29.60 10.34
N THR A 466 9.92 29.62 9.36
CA THR A 466 10.91 30.71 9.19
C THR A 466 11.05 31.12 7.72
N GLY A 467 11.13 32.41 7.46
CA GLY A 467 11.41 32.98 6.14
C GLY A 467 12.64 33.89 6.16
N PHE A 468 13.40 33.90 5.06
CA PHE A 468 14.55 34.77 4.84
C PHE A 468 14.34 35.59 3.56
N LEU A 469 14.54 36.90 3.63
CA LEU A 469 14.53 37.81 2.50
C LEU A 469 15.89 38.48 2.39
N ASP A 470 16.63 38.17 1.32
CA ASP A 470 18.03 38.56 1.15
C ASP A 470 18.19 39.70 0.13
N GLU A 471 18.59 40.89 0.60
CA GLU A 471 18.95 42.10 -0.15
C GLU A 471 18.00 42.52 -1.28
N LYS A 472 16.71 42.18 -1.16
CA LYS A 472 15.72 42.43 -2.22
C LYS A 472 15.33 43.90 -2.35
N ASP A 473 15.63 44.72 -1.36
CA ASP A 473 15.22 46.13 -1.22
C ASP A 473 16.15 47.14 -1.92
N GLY A 474 17.29 46.69 -2.48
CA GLY A 474 18.28 47.59 -3.10
C GLY A 474 17.79 48.35 -4.34
N ALA A 475 16.80 47.81 -5.06
CA ALA A 475 16.23 48.44 -6.26
C ALA A 475 15.05 49.39 -5.97
N LEU A 476 14.66 49.55 -4.70
CA LEU A 476 13.47 50.33 -4.29
C LEU A 476 13.85 51.76 -3.89
N ASP A 477 13.05 52.74 -4.30
CA ASP A 477 13.12 54.08 -3.68
C ASP A 477 12.71 54.03 -2.20
N LEU A 478 12.99 55.10 -1.45
CA LEU A 478 12.74 55.13 0.00
C LEU A 478 11.26 54.88 0.36
N ASN A 479 10.32 55.50 -0.35
CA ASN A 479 8.89 55.35 -0.05
C ASN A 479 8.42 53.91 -0.28
N ASN A 480 8.83 53.32 -1.40
CA ASN A 480 8.48 51.95 -1.73
C ASN A 480 9.24 50.92 -0.88
N ALA A 481 10.45 51.24 -0.42
CA ALA A 481 11.17 50.41 0.52
C ALA A 481 10.48 50.36 1.90
N TYR A 482 9.88 51.47 2.35
CA TYR A 482 9.04 51.47 3.55
C TYR A 482 7.77 50.62 3.35
N ALA A 483 7.06 50.81 2.23
CA ALA A 483 5.89 49.99 1.91
C ALA A 483 6.23 48.49 1.81
N TYR A 484 7.43 48.16 1.32
CA TYR A 484 7.95 46.80 1.25
C TYR A 484 8.16 46.17 2.63
N ILE A 485 8.74 46.90 3.59
CA ILE A 485 8.87 46.42 4.98
C ILE A 485 7.51 46.25 5.64
N GLU A 486 6.58 47.19 5.45
CA GLU A 486 5.21 47.05 5.97
C GLU A 486 4.49 45.85 5.37
N MET A 487 4.70 45.56 4.08
CA MET A 487 4.16 44.37 3.43
C MET A 487 4.68 43.08 4.06
N ILE A 488 6.00 43.00 4.31
CA ILE A 488 6.60 41.83 4.99
C ILE A 488 6.01 41.69 6.40
N ARG A 489 5.86 42.79 7.14
CA ARG A 489 5.28 42.77 8.50
C ARG A 489 3.83 42.32 8.49
N LYS A 490 3.02 42.84 7.56
CA LYS A 490 1.63 42.42 7.36
C LYS A 490 1.55 40.92 7.04
N ALA A 491 2.38 40.43 6.12
CA ALA A 491 2.44 39.01 5.77
C ALA A 491 2.88 38.12 6.95
N HIS A 492 3.86 38.58 7.75
CA HIS A 492 4.30 37.88 8.96
C HIS A 492 3.13 37.70 9.94
N GLN A 493 2.40 38.79 10.22
CA GLN A 493 1.24 38.78 11.12
C GLN A 493 0.09 37.90 10.58
N MET A 494 -0.23 37.99 9.29
CA MET A 494 -1.31 37.22 8.66
C MET A 494 -1.02 35.73 8.60
N SER A 495 0.25 35.35 8.43
CA SER A 495 0.63 33.97 8.15
C SER A 495 0.97 33.12 9.37
N GLY A 496 1.08 33.74 10.56
CA GLY A 496 1.43 33.04 11.81
C GLY A 496 2.82 32.39 11.80
N VAL A 497 3.71 32.87 10.93
CA VAL A 497 5.10 32.38 10.83
C VAL A 497 5.86 32.76 12.10
N HIS A 498 6.74 31.87 12.58
CA HIS A 498 7.45 32.09 13.83
C HIS A 498 8.53 33.17 13.70
N ASN A 499 9.35 33.09 12.64
CA ASN A 499 10.43 34.05 12.39
C ASN A 499 10.41 34.56 10.94
N THR A 500 10.76 35.83 10.75
CA THR A 500 10.98 36.41 9.42
C THR A 500 12.22 37.29 9.48
N PHE A 501 13.26 36.87 8.78
CA PHE A 501 14.54 37.58 8.71
C PHE A 501 14.60 38.39 7.41
N VAL A 502 14.91 39.68 7.55
CA VAL A 502 15.18 40.59 6.44
C VAL A 502 16.65 40.97 6.51
N ILE A 503 17.39 40.68 5.45
CA ILE A 503 18.81 40.98 5.33
C ILE A 503 18.94 42.18 4.39
N THR A 504 19.48 43.28 4.90
CA THR A 504 19.66 44.52 4.14
C THR A 504 20.91 45.26 4.62
N HIS A 505 21.58 45.95 3.70
CA HIS A 505 22.65 46.90 3.98
C HIS A 505 22.17 48.36 4.04
N ARG A 506 20.86 48.61 3.84
CA ARG A 506 20.28 49.96 3.85
C ARG A 506 20.02 50.45 5.26
N SER A 507 20.84 51.39 5.72
CA SER A 507 20.72 51.98 7.06
C SER A 507 19.36 52.64 7.31
N GLU A 508 18.72 53.16 6.27
CA GLU A 508 17.45 53.88 6.34
C GLU A 508 16.26 52.97 6.71
N LEU A 509 16.37 51.66 6.49
CA LEU A 509 15.33 50.69 6.83
C LEU A 509 15.50 50.08 8.21
N LEU A 510 16.68 50.24 8.83
CA LEU A 510 16.98 49.66 10.14
C LEU A 510 16.03 50.20 11.21
N ASP A 511 15.72 51.50 11.18
CA ASP A 511 14.83 52.14 12.15
C ASP A 511 13.39 51.57 12.13
N PHE A 512 13.01 50.88 11.06
CA PHE A 512 11.69 50.26 10.90
C PHE A 512 11.65 48.79 11.32
N ILE A 513 12.80 48.21 11.69
CA ILE A 513 12.92 46.82 12.13
C ILE A 513 13.37 46.82 13.60
N PRO A 514 12.48 46.43 14.54
CA PRO A 514 12.73 46.61 15.98
C PRO A 514 13.81 45.68 16.54
N GLN A 515 14.04 44.51 15.93
CA GLN A 515 15.07 43.56 16.35
C GLN A 515 16.12 43.46 15.26
N GLN A 516 17.36 43.77 15.59
CA GLN A 516 18.44 43.83 14.61
C GLN A 516 19.60 42.94 15.01
N VAL A 517 20.16 42.25 14.03
CA VAL A 517 21.44 41.57 14.17
C VAL A 517 22.42 42.29 13.24
N LYS A 518 23.46 42.89 13.80
CA LYS A 518 24.50 43.56 13.01
C LYS A 518 25.68 42.61 12.81
N LEU A 519 26.23 42.62 11.60
CA LEU A 519 27.48 41.96 11.31
C LEU A 519 28.62 42.97 11.47
N VAL A 520 29.43 42.82 12.52
CA VAL A 520 30.56 43.71 12.84
C VAL A 520 31.82 42.87 12.96
N ASP A 521 32.87 43.20 12.20
CA ASP A 521 34.17 42.53 12.23
C ASP A 521 34.11 40.98 12.11
N GLY A 522 33.13 40.48 11.36
CA GLY A 522 32.92 39.03 11.15
C GLY A 522 32.13 38.32 12.24
N TYR A 523 31.61 39.04 13.23
CA TYR A 523 30.75 38.51 14.30
C TYR A 523 29.33 39.07 14.20
N LEU A 524 28.35 38.26 14.60
CA LEU A 524 26.96 38.68 14.71
C LEU A 524 26.73 39.27 16.11
N GLU A 525 26.41 40.56 16.17
CA GLU A 525 26.03 41.27 17.38
C GLU A 525 24.53 41.52 17.39
N LEU A 526 23.86 41.09 18.46
CA LEU A 526 22.45 41.43 18.70
C LEU A 526 22.36 42.88 19.17
N VAL A 527 21.62 43.69 18.41
CA VAL A 527 21.30 45.06 18.79
C VAL A 527 19.91 45.04 19.40
N ASN A 528 19.87 45.14 20.73
CA ASN A 528 18.65 45.21 21.52
C ASN A 528 18.02 46.60 21.51
#